data_AF-A0A183ME01-F1
#
_entry.id   AF-A0A183ME01-F1
#
_cell.length_a   1.000
_cell.length_b   1.000
_cell.length_c   1.000
_cell.angle_alpha   90.00
_cell.angle_beta   90.00
_cell.angle_gamma   90.00
#
_symmetry.space_group_name_H-M   'P 1'
#
loop_
_entity.id
_entity.type
_entity.pdbx_description
1 polymer ?
#
loop_
_entity_poly.entity_id
_entity_poly.type
_entity_poly.pdbx_seq_one_letter_code
_entity_poly.pdbx_strand_id
1 'polypeptide(L)'
;MRTSTSEGKRGIQWTAQNQLDDWDFADDVALLSHTHEQMQIKTASVAAVSASVGLSIHKKKTKVLKFKTKNSNPITLDGETLEDVESFTYLGTIIDEQGGSDADVKTKIGKARIAFLQLKNIWNSKQLSTNIKVTIFNTNV
;
A
#
# COMPACT_ATOMS: atom_id res chain seq x y z
N MET A 1 -10.54 -3.36 -22.99
CA MET A 1 -11.43 -3.60 -21.83
C MET A 1 -11.64 -5.10 -21.73
N ARG A 2 -10.93 -5.80 -20.84
CA ARG A 2 -11.15 -7.23 -20.60
C ARG A 2 -12.14 -7.35 -19.45
N THR A 3 -13.30 -7.94 -19.74
CA THR A 3 -14.33 -8.31 -18.78
C THR A 3 -13.81 -9.41 -17.85
N SER A 4 -13.98 -9.23 -16.54
CA SER A 4 -13.71 -10.23 -15.52
C SER A 4 -14.81 -11.30 -15.59
N THR A 5 -14.42 -12.54 -15.88
CA THR A 5 -15.30 -13.71 -15.79
C THR A 5 -15.58 -14.00 -14.32
N SER A 6 -16.81 -13.68 -13.90
CA SER A 6 -17.45 -14.19 -12.68
C SER A 6 -17.77 -15.68 -12.86
N GLU A 7 -17.09 -16.55 -12.12
CA GLU A 7 -17.55 -17.92 -11.75
C GLU A 7 -16.46 -18.66 -10.95
N GLY A 8 -16.18 -18.17 -9.73
CA GLY A 8 -15.30 -18.87 -8.79
C GLY A 8 -14.87 -17.99 -7.63
N LYS A 9 -14.87 -18.54 -6.41
CA LYS A 9 -14.25 -17.90 -5.24
C LYS A 9 -12.75 -17.78 -5.49
N ARG A 10 -12.28 -16.60 -5.89
CA ARG A 10 -10.85 -16.29 -6.07
C ARG A 10 -10.29 -15.58 -4.84
N GLY A 11 -10.39 -16.24 -3.69
CA GLY A 11 -9.63 -15.88 -2.49
C GLY A 11 -9.02 -17.15 -1.93
N ILE A 12 -7.79 -17.08 -1.42
CA ILE A 12 -7.16 -18.21 -0.73
C ILE A 12 -7.86 -18.36 0.62
N GLN A 13 -8.73 -19.36 0.73
CA GLN A 13 -9.47 -19.65 1.96
C GLN A 13 -8.56 -20.40 2.94
N TRP A 14 -8.13 -19.72 4.00
CA TRP A 14 -7.53 -20.37 5.17
C TRP A 14 -8.63 -20.73 6.17
N THR A 15 -8.47 -21.87 6.86
CA THR A 15 -9.39 -22.37 7.89
C THR A 15 -9.75 -21.31 8.95
N ALA A 16 -10.93 -21.49 9.56
CA ALA A 16 -11.81 -20.57 10.33
C ALA A 16 -11.24 -19.48 11.27
N GLN A 17 -9.93 -19.33 11.45
CA GLN A 17 -9.33 -18.44 12.46
C GLN A 17 -8.22 -17.51 11.96
N ASN A 18 -7.78 -17.60 10.70
CA ASN A 18 -6.72 -16.72 10.18
C ASN A 18 -7.14 -16.09 8.85
N GLN A 19 -7.74 -14.90 8.91
CA GLN A 19 -8.02 -14.09 7.74
C GLN A 19 -6.72 -13.41 7.26
N LEU A 20 -6.49 -13.46 5.95
CA LEU A 20 -5.41 -12.74 5.28
C LEU A 20 -6.11 -11.72 4.38
N ASP A 21 -6.04 -10.45 4.77
CA ASP A 21 -6.55 -9.36 3.95
C ASP A 21 -5.45 -9.04 2.93
N ASP A 22 -5.59 -9.61 1.72
CA ASP A 22 -4.68 -9.34 0.61
C ASP A 22 -5.24 -8.20 -0.25
N TRP A 23 -4.39 -7.22 -0.55
CA TRP A 23 -4.70 -6.07 -1.40
C TRP A 23 -3.89 -6.16 -2.69
N ASP A 24 -4.05 -7.27 -3.43
CA ASP A 24 -3.24 -7.60 -4.61
C ASP A 24 -3.19 -6.45 -5.65
N PHE A 25 -1.99 -5.89 -5.81
CA PHE A 25 -1.54 -5.18 -7.00
C PHE A 25 -0.47 -6.06 -7.66
N ALA A 26 -0.37 -6.08 -9.00
CA ALA A 26 0.22 -7.15 -9.82
C ALA A 26 1.33 -8.07 -9.20
N ASP A 27 2.35 -7.52 -8.55
CA ASP A 27 3.46 -8.23 -7.89
C ASP A 27 3.67 -7.87 -6.41
N ASP A 28 2.88 -6.94 -5.86
CA ASP A 28 3.01 -6.45 -4.49
C ASP A 28 1.91 -7.03 -3.59
N VAL A 29 2.34 -7.66 -2.48
CA VAL A 29 1.47 -8.25 -1.45
C VAL A 29 1.76 -7.58 -0.10
N ALA A 30 0.71 -7.25 0.65
CA ALA A 30 0.81 -6.69 2.00
C ALA A 30 0.18 -7.66 3.03
N LEU A 31 0.97 -8.06 4.04
CA LEU A 31 0.52 -9.02 5.06
C LEU A 31 0.34 -8.33 6.41
N LEU A 32 -0.89 -8.28 6.91
CA LEU A 32 -1.20 -7.75 8.24
C LEU A 32 -1.22 -8.86 9.29
N SER A 33 -0.64 -8.62 10.47
CA SER A 33 -0.60 -9.58 11.59
C SER A 33 -0.65 -8.84 12.93
N HIS A 34 -1.21 -9.50 13.96
CA HIS A 34 -1.27 -8.94 15.31
C HIS A 34 -0.07 -9.32 16.17
N THR A 35 0.60 -10.43 15.88
CA THR A 35 1.76 -10.90 16.63
C THR A 35 2.99 -11.08 15.74
N HIS A 36 4.18 -10.99 16.34
CA HIS A 36 5.46 -11.25 15.66
C HIS A 36 5.53 -12.69 15.13
N GLU A 37 5.03 -13.66 15.90
CA GLU A 37 4.97 -15.06 15.48
C GLU A 37 4.10 -15.25 14.23
N GLN A 38 2.91 -14.62 14.20
CA GLN A 38 2.05 -14.64 13.01
C GLN A 38 2.76 -14.02 11.80
N MET A 39 3.46 -12.90 11.99
CA MET A 39 4.20 -12.23 10.92
C MET A 39 5.30 -13.14 10.34
N GLN A 40 6.06 -13.82 11.20
CA GLN A 40 7.09 -14.77 10.78
C GLN A 40 6.50 -15.98 10.05
N ILE A 41 5.41 -16.55 10.56
CA ILE A 41 4.70 -17.68 9.93
C ILE A 41 4.15 -17.27 8.55
N LYS A 42 3.49 -16.11 8.44
CA LYS A 42 2.95 -15.62 7.17
C LYS A 42 4.06 -15.37 6.14
N THR A 43 5.17 -14.77 6.55
CA THR A 43 6.33 -14.52 5.69
C THR A 43 6.89 -15.83 5.13
N ALA A 44 7.10 -16.83 5.99
CA ALA A 44 7.59 -18.15 5.57
C ALA A 44 6.58 -18.89 4.67
N SER A 45 5.29 -18.79 4.97
CA SER A 45 4.23 -19.42 4.18
C SER A 45 4.15 -18.83 2.77
N VAL A 46 4.16 -17.50 2.64
CA VAL A 46 4.15 -16.83 1.32
C VAL A 46 5.41 -17.16 0.53
N ALA A 47 6.57 -17.27 1.17
CA ALA A 47 7.79 -17.70 0.51
C ALA A 47 7.68 -19.12 -0.06
N ALA A 48 7.18 -20.07 0.75
CA ALA A 48 7.01 -21.46 0.33
C ALA A 48 6.00 -21.59 -0.83
N VAL A 49 4.85 -20.92 -0.73
CA VAL A 49 3.83 -20.92 -1.78
C VAL A 49 4.35 -20.26 -3.06
N SER A 50 5.04 -19.12 -2.95
CA SER A 50 5.67 -18.46 -4.10
C SER A 50 6.66 -19.38 -4.81
N ALA A 51 7.55 -20.03 -4.05
CA ALA A 51 8.53 -20.97 -4.59
C ALA A 51 7.86 -22.15 -5.31
N SER A 52 6.74 -22.66 -4.78
CA SER A 52 5.98 -23.77 -5.39
C SER A 52 5.42 -23.45 -6.78
N VAL A 53 5.19 -22.16 -7.08
CA VAL A 53 4.71 -21.68 -8.39
C VAL A 53 5.83 -21.05 -9.22
N GLY A 54 7.10 -21.20 -8.81
CA GLY A 54 8.26 -20.68 -9.51
C GLY A 54 8.51 -19.18 -9.33
N LEU A 55 7.90 -18.55 -8.32
CA LEU A 55 8.12 -17.16 -7.95
C LEU A 55 9.12 -17.04 -6.78
N SER A 56 9.81 -15.92 -6.70
CA SER A 56 10.76 -15.62 -5.62
C SER A 56 10.46 -14.27 -4.99
N ILE A 57 10.49 -14.19 -3.67
CA ILE A 57 10.31 -12.93 -2.95
C ILE A 57 11.58 -12.07 -3.07
N HIS A 58 11.41 -10.82 -3.48
CA HIS A 58 12.51 -9.86 -3.54
C HIS A 58 12.83 -9.28 -2.17
N LYS A 59 13.64 -9.99 -1.38
CA LYS A 59 13.98 -9.68 0.03
C LYS A 59 14.33 -8.21 0.30
N LYS A 60 15.12 -7.57 -0.57
CA LYS A 60 15.51 -6.15 -0.40
C LYS A 60 14.34 -5.16 -0.54
N LYS A 61 13.30 -5.52 -1.28
CA LYS A 61 12.09 -4.69 -1.49
C LYS A 61 11.05 -4.97 -0.41
N THR A 62 11.03 -6.18 0.13
CA THR A 62 10.16 -6.54 1.26
C THR A 62 10.56 -5.76 2.50
N LYS A 63 9.62 -4.98 3.04
CA LYS A 63 9.79 -4.20 4.26
C LYS A 63 8.87 -4.73 5.35
N VAL A 64 9.29 -4.57 6.60
CA VAL A 64 8.49 -4.87 7.77
C VAL A 64 8.16 -3.57 8.47
N LEU A 65 6.87 -3.28 8.61
CA LEU A 65 6.41 -2.12 9.38
C LEU A 65 5.74 -2.62 10.65
N LYS A 66 6.16 -2.04 11.77
CA LYS A 66 5.68 -2.39 13.11
C LYS A 66 5.08 -1.15 13.73
N PHE A 67 3.76 -1.14 13.94
CA PHE A 67 3.09 -0.01 14.60
C PHE A 67 2.68 -0.39 16.02
N LYS A 68 2.81 0.57 16.95
CA LYS A 68 2.36 0.45 18.37
C LYS A 68 2.89 -0.78 19.13
N THR A 69 4.04 -1.33 18.74
CA THR A 69 4.67 -2.48 19.41
C THR A 69 6.07 -2.14 19.90
N LYS A 70 6.44 -2.68 21.07
CA LYS A 70 7.80 -2.58 21.62
C LYS A 70 8.72 -3.72 21.16
N ASN A 71 8.19 -4.66 20.39
CA ASN A 71 8.91 -5.84 19.96
C ASN A 71 9.86 -5.50 18.81
N SER A 72 11.16 -5.54 19.08
CA SER A 72 12.24 -5.32 18.11
C SER A 72 12.77 -6.61 17.48
N ASN A 73 12.13 -7.76 17.71
CA ASN A 73 12.57 -9.02 17.12
C ASN A 73 12.51 -8.92 15.59
N PRO A 74 13.59 -9.30 14.89
CA PRO A 74 13.62 -9.25 13.44
C PRO A 74 12.64 -10.27 12.84
N ILE A 75 12.16 -9.99 11.63
CA ILE A 75 11.55 -10.99 10.78
C ILE A 75 12.62 -11.46 9.80
N THR A 76 12.72 -12.76 9.61
CA THR A 76 13.73 -13.36 8.73
C THR A 76 13.08 -14.11 7.58
N LEU A 77 13.74 -14.10 6.43
CA LEU A 77 13.35 -14.84 5.23
C LEU A 77 14.59 -15.53 4.64
N ASP A 78 14.58 -16.86 4.63
CA ASP A 78 15.72 -17.71 4.26
C ASP A 78 17.03 -17.33 4.97
N GLY A 79 16.95 -17.01 6.27
CA GLY A 79 18.09 -16.63 7.09
C GLY A 79 18.55 -15.17 6.95
N GLU A 80 17.95 -14.38 6.04
CA GLU A 80 18.20 -12.95 5.92
C GLU A 80 17.17 -12.14 6.72
N THR A 81 17.63 -11.16 7.49
CA THR A 81 16.74 -10.22 8.19
C THR A 81 16.13 -9.24 7.19
N LEU A 82 14.79 -9.14 7.20
CA LEU A 82 14.07 -8.13 6.44
C LEU A 82 14.21 -6.75 7.11
N GLU A 83 14.19 -5.70 6.30
CA GLU A 83 14.34 -4.32 6.79
C GLU A 83 13.09 -3.85 7.53
N ASP A 84 13.26 -3.46 8.79
CA ASP A 84 12.24 -2.75 9.56
C ASP A 84 12.20 -1.27 9.13
N VAL A 85 11.01 -0.74 8.83
CA VAL A 85 10.81 0.65 8.41
C VAL A 85 9.76 1.35 9.28
N GLU A 86 9.98 2.63 9.54
CA GLU A 86 9.04 3.49 10.28
C GLU A 86 7.89 3.99 9.38
N SER A 87 8.10 4.05 8.07
CA SER A 87 7.07 4.37 7.10
C SER A 87 7.31 3.69 5.76
N PHE A 88 6.23 3.43 5.04
CA PHE A 88 6.27 2.83 3.71
C PHE A 88 5.16 3.41 2.84
N THR A 89 5.42 3.56 1.54
CA THR A 89 4.39 3.98 0.59
C THR A 89 3.85 2.76 -0.15
N TYR A 90 2.60 2.42 0.11
CA TYR A 90 1.89 1.34 -0.57
C TYR A 90 0.80 1.92 -1.46
N LEU A 91 0.86 1.66 -2.77
CA LEU A 91 -0.12 2.14 -3.76
C LEU A 91 -0.39 3.65 -3.69
N GLY A 92 0.65 4.43 -3.39
CA GLY A 92 0.56 5.88 -3.27
C GLY A 92 -0.03 6.39 -1.95
N THR A 93 -0.38 5.50 -1.02
CA THR A 93 -0.76 5.83 0.36
C THR A 93 0.42 5.63 1.29
N ILE A 94 0.68 6.60 2.16
CA ILE A 94 1.71 6.48 3.20
C ILE A 94 1.13 5.73 4.40
N ILE A 95 1.81 4.67 4.80
CA ILE A 95 1.55 3.92 6.04
C ILE A 95 2.75 4.15 6.94
N ASP A 96 2.51 4.62 8.16
CA ASP A 96 3.55 4.89 9.15
C ASP A 96 3.37 4.06 10.43
N GLU A 97 4.40 4.03 11.27
CA GLU A 97 4.41 3.33 12.55
C GLU A 97 3.38 3.87 13.57
N GLN A 98 2.83 5.06 13.33
CA GLN A 98 1.76 5.62 14.15
C GLN A 98 0.42 4.92 13.80
N GLY A 99 0.33 4.31 12.62
CA GLY A 99 -0.85 3.61 12.10
C GLY A 99 -2.00 4.57 11.76
N GLY A 100 -1.69 5.87 11.65
CA GLY A 100 -2.65 6.92 11.30
C GLY A 100 -2.63 7.21 9.79
N SER A 101 -3.59 8.03 9.35
CA SER A 101 -3.60 8.56 7.97
C SER A 101 -3.02 9.97 7.87
N ASP A 102 -2.56 10.54 8.99
CA ASP A 102 -2.16 11.95 9.07
C ASP A 102 -1.02 12.29 8.10
N ALA A 103 0.02 11.45 8.02
CA ALA A 103 1.13 11.65 7.10
C ALA A 103 0.69 11.58 5.63
N ASP A 104 -0.19 10.64 5.30
CA ASP A 104 -0.75 10.47 3.96
C ASP A 104 -1.62 11.66 3.57
N VAL A 105 -2.57 12.05 4.43
CA VAL A 105 -3.47 13.19 4.23
C VAL A 105 -2.67 14.47 4.06
N LYS A 106 -1.67 14.72 4.91
CA LYS A 106 -0.80 15.88 4.80
C LYS A 106 -0.05 15.91 3.48
N THR A 107 0.46 14.77 3.03
CA THR A 107 1.16 14.65 1.75
C THR A 107 0.22 14.88 0.56
N LYS A 108 -0.99 14.31 0.58
CA LYS A 108 -2.01 14.49 -0.46
C LYS A 108 -2.45 15.97 -0.55
N ILE A 109 -2.66 16.63 0.59
CA ILE A 109 -2.94 18.07 0.64
C ILE A 109 -1.79 18.88 0.05
N GLY A 110 -0.53 18.53 0.37
CA GLY A 110 0.65 19.18 -0.18
C GLY A 110 0.71 19.07 -1.71
N LYS A 111 0.49 17.87 -2.25
CA LYS A 111 0.43 17.63 -3.70
C LYS A 111 -0.69 18.44 -4.38
N ALA A 112 -1.90 18.44 -3.81
CA ALA A 112 -3.02 19.22 -4.32
C ALA A 112 -2.72 20.73 -4.33
N ARG A 113 -2.08 21.26 -3.28
CA ARG A 113 -1.65 22.66 -3.23
C ARG A 113 -0.62 23.00 -4.32
N ILE A 114 0.36 22.13 -4.55
CA ILE A 114 1.37 22.32 -5.60
C ILE A 114 0.71 22.33 -6.98
N ALA A 115 -0.15 21.34 -7.27
CA ALA A 115 -0.89 21.28 -8.54
C ALA A 115 -1.76 22.53 -8.74
N PHE A 116 -2.46 22.98 -7.69
CA PHE A 116 -3.23 24.21 -7.74
C PHE A 116 -2.35 25.43 -8.05
N LEU A 117 -1.18 25.57 -7.44
CA LEU A 117 -0.26 26.68 -7.72
C LEU A 117 0.30 26.64 -9.15
N GLN A 118 0.58 25.46 -9.70
CA GLN A 118 1.05 25.30 -11.07
C GLN A 118 0.01 25.78 -12.09
N LEU A 119 -1.27 25.65 -11.77
CA LEU A 119 -2.38 26.11 -12.61
C LEU A 119 -2.70 27.62 -12.47
N LYS A 120 -1.83 28.41 -11.84
CA LYS A 120 -1.99 29.86 -11.64
C LYS A 120 -2.41 30.63 -12.89
N ASN A 121 -1.88 30.28 -14.06
CA ASN A 121 -2.23 30.94 -15.33
C ASN A 121 -3.69 30.69 -15.73
N ILE A 122 -4.22 29.50 -15.46
CA ILE A 122 -5.63 29.15 -15.68
C ILE A 122 -6.51 29.97 -14.72
N TRP A 123 -6.14 30.01 -13.44
CA TRP A 123 -6.91 30.74 -12.42
C TRP A 123 -6.97 32.24 -12.70
N ASN A 124 -5.87 32.82 -13.16
CA ASN A 124 -5.78 34.25 -13.49
C ASN A 124 -6.29 34.61 -14.88
N SER A 125 -6.57 33.64 -15.75
CA SER A 125 -7.02 33.92 -17.12
C SER A 125 -8.38 34.61 -17.14
N LYS A 126 -8.47 35.75 -17.82
CA LYS A 126 -9.75 36.43 -18.08
C LYS A 126 -10.52 35.82 -19.25
N GLN A 127 -9.87 34.99 -20.07
CA GLN A 127 -10.49 34.32 -21.22
C GLN A 127 -11.35 33.11 -20.79
N LEU A 128 -11.04 32.51 -19.64
CA LEU A 128 -11.78 31.37 -19.11
C LEU A 128 -12.88 31.84 -18.15
N SER A 129 -14.09 31.33 -18.35
CA SER A 129 -15.20 31.58 -17.44
C SER A 129 -14.99 30.91 -16.09
N THR A 130 -15.63 31.44 -15.04
CA THR A 130 -15.59 30.85 -13.70
C THR A 130 -16.09 29.40 -13.70
N ASN A 131 -17.14 29.09 -14.48
CA ASN A 131 -17.68 27.74 -14.58
C ASN A 131 -16.63 26.75 -15.11
N ILE A 132 -15.89 27.12 -16.16
CA ILE A 132 -14.83 26.25 -16.71
C ILE A 132 -13.71 26.04 -15.68
N LYS A 133 -13.31 27.09 -14.96
CA LYS A 133 -12.30 26.97 -13.89
C LYS A 133 -12.74 26.04 -12.77
N VAL A 134 -14.01 26.12 -12.36
CA VAL A 134 -14.59 25.22 -11.34
C VAL A 134 -14.65 23.79 -11.86
N THR A 135 -15.03 23.57 -13.12
CA THR A 135 -14.99 22.23 -13.73
C THR A 135 -13.57 21.66 -13.71
N ILE A 136 -12.56 22.44 -14.10
CA ILE A 136 -11.15 22.02 -14.06
C ILE A 136 -10.73 21.66 -12.63
N PHE A 137 -11.11 22.46 -11.64
CA PHE A 137 -10.83 22.15 -10.23
C PHE A 137 -11.44 20.81 -9.82
N ASN A 138 -12.74 20.60 -10.09
CA ASN A 138 -13.46 19.38 -9.72
C ASN A 138 -12.98 18.12 -10.46
N THR A 139 -12.30 18.25 -11.60
CA THR A 139 -11.71 17.11 -12.31
C THR A 139 -10.31 16.74 -11.81
N ASN A 140 -9.63 17.64 -11.09
CA ASN A 140 -8.25 17.45 -10.63
C ASN A 140 -8.12 17.22 -9.12
N VAL A 141 -9.24 17.33 -8.39
CA VAL A 141 -9.38 17.03 -6.95
C VAL A 141 -10.28 15.81 -6.82
#